data_AF-A0A926EMI6-F1
#
_entry.id   AF-A0A926EMI6-F1
#
_cell.length_a   1.000
_cell.length_b   1.000
_cell.length_c   1.000
_cell.angle_alpha   90.00
_cell.angle_beta   90.00
_cell.angle_gamma   90.00
#
_symmetry.space_group_name_H-M   'P 1'
#
loop_
_entity.id
_entity.type
_entity.pdbx_description
1 polymer ?
#
loop_
_entity_poly.entity_id
_entity_poly.type
_entity_poly.pdbx_seq_one_letter_code
_entity_poly.pdbx_strand_id
1 'polypeptide(L)'
;MPKKGQKFQRYDRDLVLSIVQEKLQGDSSYTQLSKKYNIPEGTISVWVHKYTTKAWDCSDRRGKKDDCDIDYKVRYEIVKKFLIFLQQKH
;
A
#
# COMPACT_ATOMS: atom_id res chain seq x y z
N MET A 1 -3.79 -16.58 12.29
CA MET A 1 -4.31 -16.50 10.90
C MET A 1 -5.70 -15.88 10.93
N PRO A 2 -6.10 -15.06 9.93
CA PRO A 2 -7.48 -14.60 9.83
C PRO A 2 -8.42 -15.80 9.73
N LYS A 3 -9.55 -15.75 10.45
CA LYS A 3 -10.52 -16.84 10.45
C LYS A 3 -11.31 -16.82 9.13
N LYS A 4 -11.64 -17.99 8.59
CA LYS A 4 -12.46 -18.11 7.36
C LYS A 4 -13.79 -17.37 7.56
N GLY A 5 -14.09 -16.38 6.73
CA GLY A 5 -15.30 -15.55 6.81
C GLY A 5 -15.14 -14.21 7.56
N GLN A 6 -13.95 -13.86 8.03
CA GLN A 6 -13.69 -12.54 8.64
C GLN A 6 -13.86 -11.42 7.60
N LYS A 7 -14.84 -10.53 7.81
CA LYS A 7 -15.08 -9.35 6.99
C LYS A 7 -14.23 -8.19 7.50
N PHE A 8 -13.51 -7.52 6.59
CA PHE A 8 -12.73 -6.33 6.90
C PHE A 8 -13.50 -5.09 6.48
N GLN A 9 -13.52 -4.09 7.36
CA GLN A 9 -14.08 -2.78 7.03
C GLN A 9 -13.18 -2.07 6.02
N ARG A 10 -13.80 -1.46 5.01
CA ARG A 10 -13.12 -0.61 4.02
C ARG A 10 -13.41 0.84 4.39
N TYR A 11 -12.37 1.64 4.39
CA TYR A 11 -12.46 3.07 4.66
C TYR A 11 -11.99 3.82 3.43
N ASP A 12 -12.65 4.94 3.16
CA ASP A 12 -12.24 5.84 2.11
C ASP A 12 -10.86 6.47 2.44
N ARG A 13 -10.03 6.68 1.43
CA ARG A 13 -8.68 7.23 1.63
C ARG A 13 -8.72 8.67 2.14
N ASP A 14 -9.66 9.47 1.65
CA ASP A 14 -9.75 10.89 2.00
C ASP A 14 -10.21 11.03 3.45
N LEU A 15 -11.12 10.16 3.90
CA LEU A 15 -11.54 10.07 5.30
C LEU A 15 -10.38 9.70 6.23
N VAL A 16 -9.54 8.75 5.83
CA VAL A 16 -8.39 8.35 6.66
C VAL A 16 -7.39 9.49 6.78
N LEU A 17 -7.13 10.22 5.68
CA LEU A 17 -6.22 11.36 5.68
C LEU A 17 -6.70 12.49 6.57
N SER A 18 -8.00 12.82 6.54
CA SER A 18 -8.56 13.88 7.40
C SER A 18 -8.42 13.54 8.89
N ILE A 19 -8.66 12.28 9.27
CA ILE A 19 -8.49 11.82 10.66
C ILE A 19 -7.03 11.90 11.11
N VAL A 20 -6.09 11.48 10.25
CA VAL A 20 -4.66 11.54 10.56
C VAL A 20 -4.19 12.99 10.69
N GLN A 21 -4.64 13.88 9.81
CA GLN A 21 -4.35 15.31 9.90
C GLN A 21 -4.91 15.93 11.18
N GLU A 22 -6.16 15.62 11.54
CA GLU A 22 -6.78 16.07 12.80
C GLU A 22 -5.97 15.62 14.01
N LYS A 23 -5.46 14.38 14.01
CA LYS A 23 -4.59 13.86 15.08
C LYS A 23 -3.22 14.54 15.14
N LEU A 24 -2.66 14.92 14.00
CA LEU A 24 -1.35 15.58 13.93
C LEU A 24 -1.44 17.07 14.27
N GLN A 25 -2.56 17.72 13.96
CA GLN A 25 -2.81 19.13 14.24
C GLN A 25 -3.37 19.34 15.66
N GLY A 26 -4.15 18.40 16.18
CA GLY A 26 -4.79 18.49 17.49
C GLY A 26 -4.26 17.47 18.50
N ASP A 27 -4.23 17.87 19.78
CA ASP A 27 -4.01 16.98 20.93
C ASP A 27 -5.20 16.04 21.23
N SER A 28 -6.06 15.78 20.24
CA SER A 28 -7.16 14.83 20.40
C SER A 28 -6.61 13.42 20.63
N SER A 29 -7.05 12.79 21.71
CA SER A 29 -6.67 11.41 22.04
C SER A 29 -7.31 10.42 21.07
N TYR A 30 -6.69 9.26 20.88
CA TYR A 30 -7.24 8.20 20.01
C TYR A 30 -8.68 7.81 20.40
N THR A 31 -8.99 7.83 21.70
CA THR A 31 -10.35 7.58 22.23
C THR A 31 -11.37 8.62 21.79
N GLN A 32 -10.98 9.88 21.68
CA GLN A 32 -11.88 10.94 21.23
C GLN A 32 -12.19 10.80 19.74
N LEU A 33 -11.16 10.53 18.92
CA LEU A 33 -11.33 10.26 17.48
C LEU A 33 -12.13 8.99 17.24
N SER A 34 -11.89 7.94 18.03
CA SER A 34 -12.63 6.69 17.95
C SER A 34 -14.11 6.89 18.19
N LYS A 35 -14.49 7.66 19.22
CA LYS A 35 -15.89 7.99 19.50
C LYS A 35 -16.52 8.87 18.41
N LYS A 36 -15.76 9.84 17.88
CA LYS A 36 -16.25 10.78 16.85
C LYS A 36 -16.56 10.08 15.52
N TYR A 37 -15.67 9.20 15.08
CA TYR A 37 -15.78 8.53 13.78
C TYR A 37 -16.30 7.09 13.87
N ASN A 38 -16.53 6.57 15.08
CA ASN A 38 -16.88 5.18 15.37
C ASN A 38 -15.87 4.16 14.79
N ILE A 39 -14.59 4.53 14.77
CA ILE A 39 -13.50 3.71 14.23
C ILE A 39 -12.68 3.17 15.41
N PRO A 40 -12.27 1.88 15.41
CA PRO A 40 -11.45 1.35 16.48
C PRO A 40 -10.13 2.11 16.63
N GLU A 41 -9.76 2.46 17.86
CA GLU A 41 -8.51 3.20 18.17
C GLU A 41 -7.26 2.56 17.53
N GLY A 42 -7.16 1.22 17.60
CA GLY A 42 -6.03 0.50 17.00
C GLY A 42 -5.93 0.69 15.49
N THR A 43 -7.05 0.91 14.80
CA THR A 43 -7.06 1.21 13.36
C THR A 43 -6.50 2.61 13.09
N ILE A 44 -6.92 3.59 13.90
CA ILE A 44 -6.44 4.98 13.81
C ILE A 44 -4.92 5.06 14.09
N SER A 45 -4.46 4.36 15.14
CA SER A 45 -3.04 4.28 15.49
C SER A 45 -2.19 3.73 14.34
N VAL A 46 -2.66 2.67 13.67
CA VAL A 46 -1.99 2.11 12.49
C VAL A 46 -1.93 3.11 11.34
N TRP A 47 -2.98 3.91 11.11
CA TRP A 47 -2.97 4.93 10.06
C TRP A 47 -1.96 6.04 10.33
N VAL A 48 -1.95 6.56 11.56
CA VAL A 48 -0.98 7.59 11.97
C VAL A 48 0.45 7.06 11.84
N HIS A 49 0.71 5.84 12.31
CA HIS A 49 2.02 5.21 12.19
C HIS A 49 2.46 5.02 10.73
N LYS A 50 1.56 4.56 9.85
CA LYS A 50 1.83 4.43 8.41
C LYS A 50 2.11 5.77 7.73
N TYR A 51 1.42 6.82 8.15
CA TYR A 51 1.62 8.16 7.65
C TYR A 51 3.00 8.71 8.06
N THR A 52 3.37 8.59 9.34
CA THR A 52 4.68 9.04 9.84
C THR A 52 5.85 8.26 9.23
N THR A 53 5.70 6.96 9.01
CA THR A 53 6.77 6.11 8.46
C THR A 53 6.91 6.21 6.94
N LYS A 54 6.18 7.11 6.26
CA LYS A 54 6.06 7.19 4.78
C LYS A 54 5.65 5.87 4.11
N ALA A 55 5.16 4.90 4.88
CA ALA A 55 4.62 3.64 4.39
C ALA A 55 3.20 3.78 3.83
N TRP A 56 2.62 4.98 3.90
CA TRP A 56 1.31 5.31 3.34
C TRP A 56 1.22 5.05 1.83
N ASP A 57 2.28 5.35 1.08
CA ASP A 57 2.37 5.16 -0.37
C ASP A 57 3.01 3.81 -0.76
N CYS A 58 3.49 3.06 0.24
CA CYS A 58 4.03 1.73 0.01
C CYS A 58 2.86 0.74 -0.01
N SER A 59 2.27 0.58 -1.20
CA SER A 59 1.45 -0.56 -1.56
C SER A 59 1.99 -1.82 -0.87
N ASP A 60 1.07 -2.47 -0.19
CA ASP A 60 1.27 -3.63 0.66
C ASP A 60 2.44 -4.52 0.19
N ARG A 61 3.58 -4.50 0.92
CA ARG A 61 4.71 -5.41 0.63
C ARG A 61 4.38 -6.88 0.96
N ARG A 62 3.13 -7.20 1.32
CA ARG A 62 2.67 -8.57 1.54
C ARG A 62 2.31 -9.19 0.18
N GLY A 63 3.11 -10.15 -0.24
CA GLY A 63 2.93 -10.89 -1.48
C GLY A 63 4.18 -10.85 -2.37
N LYS A 64 4.24 -11.78 -3.33
CA LYS A 64 5.23 -11.70 -4.40
C LYS A 64 4.88 -10.47 -5.24
N LYS A 65 5.85 -9.59 -5.51
CA LYS A 65 5.68 -8.63 -6.60
C LYS A 65 5.64 -9.48 -7.85
N ASP A 66 4.47 -9.58 -8.49
CA ASP A 66 4.47 -10.00 -9.87
C ASP A 66 5.36 -8.99 -10.59
N ASP A 67 6.38 -9.49 -11.29
CA ASP A 67 7.31 -8.66 -12.04
C ASP A 67 6.45 -7.76 -12.91
N CYS A 68 6.48 -6.48 -12.57
CA CYS A 68 5.54 -5.46 -13.01
C CYS A 68 5.28 -5.56 -14.51
N ASP A 69 4.11 -6.07 -14.90
CA ASP A 69 3.45 -5.93 -16.22
C ASP A 69 4.35 -5.40 -17.36
N ILE A 70 5.45 -6.09 -17.65
CA ILE A 70 6.31 -5.72 -18.76
C ILE A 70 5.58 -6.27 -19.95
N ASP A 71 4.95 -5.37 -20.72
CA ASP A 71 4.24 -5.72 -21.95
C ASP A 71 5.06 -6.76 -22.73
N TYR A 72 4.43 -7.89 -23.03
CA TYR A 72 5.12 -9.09 -23.56
C TYR A 72 5.97 -8.75 -24.79
N LYS A 73 5.57 -7.71 -25.53
CA LYS A 73 6.28 -7.16 -26.69
C LYS A 73 7.64 -6.59 -26.33
N VAL A 74 7.74 -5.79 -25.26
CA VAL A 74 9.00 -5.22 -24.77
C VAL A 74 9.96 -6.33 -24.35
N ARG A 75 9.45 -7.35 -23.66
CA ARG A 75 10.24 -8.54 -23.28
C ARG A 75 10.76 -9.29 -24.50
N TYR A 76 9.93 -9.48 -25.52
CA TYR A 76 10.32 -10.15 -26.76
C TYR A 76 11.42 -9.39 -27.51
N GLU A 77 11.32 -8.06 -27.60
CA GLU A 77 12.34 -7.23 -28.27
C GLU A 77 13.71 -7.32 -27.59
N ILE A 78 13.74 -7.35 -26.26
CA ILE A 78 14.99 -7.51 -25.49
C ILE A 78 15.63 -8.86 -25.81
N VAL A 79 14.85 -9.94 -25.77
CA VAL A 79 15.33 -11.30 -26.07
C VAL A 79 15.84 -11.39 -27.50
N LYS A 80 15.14 -10.80 -28.47
CA LYS A 80 15.54 -10.77 -29.88
C LYS A 80 16.85 -10.01 -30.09
N LYS A 81 17.01 -8.83 -29.48
CA LYS A 81 18.24 -8.03 -29.55
C LYS A 81 19.43 -8.80 -28.96
N PHE A 82 19.23 -9.48 -27.84
CA PHE A 82 20.26 -10.30 -27.19
C PHE A 82 20.67 -11.51 -28.04
N LEU A 83 19.71 -12.19 -28.68
CA LEU A 83 20.00 -13.30 -29.59
C LEU A 83 20.86 -12.84 -30.79
N ILE A 84 20.51 -11.71 -31.41
CA ILE A 84 21.29 -11.12 -32.51
C ILE A 84 22.72 -10.80 -32.06
N PHE A 85 22.88 -10.23 -30.87
CA PHE A 85 24.19 -9.93 -30.30
C PHE A 85 25.07 -11.19 -30.12
N LEU A 86 24.48 -12.30 -29.63
CA LEU A 86 25.22 -13.55 -29.48
C LEU A 86 25.63 -14.16 -30.83
N GLN A 87 24.79 -14.01 -31.85
CA GLN A 87 25.10 -14.47 -33.21
C GLN A 87 26.23 -13.67 -33.86
N GLN A 88 26.37 -12.38 -33.52
CA GLN A 88 27.46 -11.52 -34.00
C GLN A 88 28.79 -11.75 -33.29
N LYS A 89 28.80 -12.43 -32.14
CA LYS A 89 30.01 -12.70 -31.35
C LYS A 89 30.76 -13.97 -31.77
N HIS A 90 30.28 -14.65 -32.81
CA HIS A 90 30.96 -15.71 -33.55
C HIS A 90 31.52 -15.17 -34.86
#